data_AF-A0A162GQY0-F1
#
_entry.id   AF-A0A162GQY0-F1
#
_cell.length_a   1.000
_cell.length_b   1.000
_cell.length_c   1.000
_cell.angle_alpha   90.00
_cell.angle_beta   90.00
_cell.angle_gamma   90.00
#
_symmetry.space_group_name_H-M   'P 1'
#
loop_
_entity.id
_entity.type
_entity.pdbx_description
1 polymer ?
#
loop_
_entity_poly.entity_id
_entity_poly.type
_entity_poly.pdbx_seq_one_letter_code
_entity_poly.pdbx_strand_id
1 'polypeptide(L)'
;MQKPEQTTFLEDSIVYVMRIRQFDLKDWLVYTVWVGMMLGLFSVIAAFFSVGYINGIEYPGYAWNIPVGTFIFTAAIAFDTIGHRTVYKEALQRGEALVHHITIAAGISSVLALCLAYENPSFMKIPALVLIFLSIVYSLVDEGMHWHRYFTQKSDRVEMWSHFFILVGHLIMITAWWTWFVEGYPGVKETLAVLK
;
A
#
# COMPACT_ATOMS: atom_id res chain seq x y z
N MET A 1 16.92 -7.37 -38.85
CA MET A 1 16.23 -7.00 -37.59
C MET A 1 17.27 -6.97 -36.49
N GLN A 2 17.66 -5.78 -36.02
CA GLN A 2 18.44 -5.68 -34.78
C GLN A 2 17.59 -6.26 -33.66
N LYS A 3 18.15 -7.19 -32.86
CA LYS A 3 17.55 -7.55 -31.58
C LYS A 3 17.39 -6.24 -30.80
N PRO A 4 16.21 -5.93 -30.25
CA PRO A 4 16.10 -4.80 -29.34
C PRO A 4 17.16 -4.98 -28.25
N GLU A 5 17.97 -3.94 -28.02
CA GLU A 5 18.97 -3.94 -26.97
C GLU A 5 18.28 -4.30 -25.65
N GLN A 6 18.70 -5.40 -25.03
CA GLN A 6 18.14 -5.82 -23.75
C GLN A 6 18.64 -4.85 -22.69
N THR A 7 17.82 -3.86 -22.35
CA THR A 7 18.08 -3.00 -21.21
C THR A 7 18.05 -3.81 -19.92
N THR A 8 18.83 -3.40 -18.92
CA THR A 8 18.78 -3.97 -17.58
C THR A 8 17.55 -3.47 -16.80
N PHE A 9 17.12 -4.21 -15.78
CA PHE A 9 15.99 -3.77 -14.93
C PHE A 9 16.28 -2.43 -14.23
N LEU A 10 17.55 -2.20 -13.88
CA LEU A 10 17.98 -0.94 -13.28
C LEU A 10 17.84 0.23 -14.26
N GLU A 11 18.26 0.06 -15.51
CA GLU A 11 18.09 1.09 -16.56
C GLU A 11 16.61 1.41 -16.78
N ASP A 12 15.75 0.39 -16.88
CA ASP A 12 14.32 0.61 -17.03
C ASP A 12 13.72 1.32 -15.82
N SER A 13 14.15 0.97 -14.60
CA SER A 13 13.69 1.63 -13.37
C SER A 13 14.09 3.10 -13.35
N ILE A 14 15.33 3.43 -13.75
CA ILE A 14 15.80 4.81 -13.84
C ILE A 14 14.98 5.57 -14.89
N VAL A 15 14.80 5.00 -16.09
CA VAL A 15 13.98 5.62 -17.14
C VAL A 15 12.56 5.83 -16.66
N TYR A 16 11.96 4.86 -15.97
CA TYR A 16 10.62 4.91 -15.43
C TYR A 16 10.47 6.04 -14.41
N VAL A 17 11.35 6.14 -13.41
CA VAL A 17 11.33 7.22 -12.41
C VAL A 17 11.53 8.58 -13.05
N MET A 18 12.41 8.68 -14.05
CA MET A 18 12.69 9.93 -14.76
C MET A 18 11.48 10.48 -15.51
N ARG A 19 10.45 9.67 -15.78
CA ARG A 19 9.16 10.12 -16.32
C ARG A 19 8.46 11.11 -15.39
N ILE A 20 8.81 11.20 -14.12
CA ILE A 20 8.31 12.23 -13.20
C ILE A 20 8.53 13.66 -13.73
N ARG A 21 9.56 13.86 -14.58
CA ARG A 21 9.83 15.15 -15.26
C ARG A 21 8.76 15.54 -16.28
N GLN A 22 7.87 14.62 -16.67
CA GLN A 22 6.75 14.84 -17.58
C GLN A 22 5.48 15.30 -16.85
N PHE A 23 5.50 15.36 -15.52
CA PHE A 23 4.34 15.76 -14.72
C PHE A 23 3.94 17.20 -15.01
N ASP A 24 2.65 17.40 -15.27
CA ASP A 24 2.05 18.73 -15.18
C ASP A 24 1.69 19.08 -13.72
N LEU A 25 1.13 20.28 -13.50
CA LEU A 25 0.73 20.73 -12.16
C LEU A 25 -0.31 19.79 -11.50
N LYS A 26 -1.22 19.23 -12.30
CA LYS A 26 -2.27 18.33 -11.82
C LYS A 26 -1.67 16.98 -11.43
N ASP A 27 -0.71 16.48 -12.20
CA ASP A 27 0.04 15.26 -11.89
C ASP A 27 0.83 15.42 -10.59
N TRP A 28 1.53 16.55 -10.40
CA TRP A 28 2.23 16.86 -9.16
C TRP A 28 1.29 16.96 -7.95
N LEU A 29 0.13 17.61 -8.11
CA LEU A 29 -0.86 17.71 -7.05
C LEU A 29 -1.35 16.33 -6.63
N VAL A 30 -1.76 15.50 -7.59
CA VAL A 30 -2.25 14.13 -7.30
C VAL A 30 -1.15 13.29 -6.68
N TYR A 31 0.07 13.32 -7.23
CA TYR A 31 1.21 12.58 -6.70
C TYR A 31 1.52 12.98 -5.26
N THR A 32 1.61 14.29 -4.98
CA THR A 32 1.96 14.79 -3.66
C THR A 32 0.88 14.46 -2.63
N VAL A 33 -0.40 14.65 -2.97
CA VAL A 33 -1.50 14.32 -2.07
C VAL A 33 -1.55 12.81 -1.80
N TRP A 34 -1.45 12.00 -2.83
CA TRP A 34 -1.59 10.55 -2.73
C TRP A 34 -0.39 9.89 -2.06
N VAL A 35 0.81 10.11 -2.61
CA VAL A 35 2.06 9.54 -2.07
C VAL A 35 2.37 10.15 -0.71
N GLY A 36 2.12 11.45 -0.53
CA GLY A 36 2.26 12.12 0.76
C GLY A 36 1.33 11.55 1.83
N MET A 37 0.08 11.21 1.48
CA MET A 37 -0.83 10.52 2.41
C MET A 37 -0.30 9.14 2.81
N MET A 38 0.21 8.35 1.86
CA MET A 38 0.77 7.02 2.16
C MET A 38 2.06 7.09 3.00
N LEU A 39 2.92 8.08 2.72
CA LEU A 39 4.10 8.36 3.54
C LEU A 39 3.72 8.87 4.95
N GLY A 40 2.65 9.67 5.05
CA GLY A 40 2.08 10.10 6.32
C GLY A 40 1.58 8.92 7.15
N LEU A 41 0.83 8.00 6.53
CA LEU A 41 0.39 6.75 7.17
C LEU A 41 1.58 5.94 7.70
N PHE A 42 2.58 5.71 6.85
CA PHE A 42 3.80 5.02 7.25
C PHE A 42 4.49 5.73 8.43
N SER A 43 4.62 7.06 8.36
CA SER A 43 5.28 7.84 9.40
C SER A 43 4.55 7.76 10.74
N VAL A 44 3.22 7.82 10.74
CA VAL A 44 2.42 7.70 11.97
C VAL A 44 2.52 6.30 12.58
N ILE A 45 2.45 5.25 11.75
CA ILE A 45 2.62 3.87 12.22
C ILE A 45 4.04 3.67 12.78
N ALA A 46 5.07 4.07 12.03
CA ALA A 46 6.45 3.95 12.47
C ALA A 46 6.70 4.74 13.75
N ALA A 47 6.14 5.95 13.87
CA ALA A 47 6.24 6.77 15.09
C ALA A 47 5.57 6.09 16.29
N PHE A 48 4.36 5.55 16.12
CA PHE A 48 3.66 4.84 17.21
C PHE A 48 4.51 3.69 17.78
N PHE A 49 5.01 2.81 16.91
CA PHE A 49 5.87 1.71 17.31
C PHE A 49 7.21 2.17 17.89
N SER A 50 7.84 3.18 17.26
CA SER A 50 9.14 3.68 17.73
C SER A 50 9.05 4.33 19.10
N VAL A 51 8.00 5.15 19.34
CA VAL A 51 7.78 5.79 20.63
C VAL A 51 7.54 4.73 21.71
N GLY A 52 6.68 3.73 21.45
CA GLY A 52 6.48 2.68 22.44
C GLY A 52 7.75 1.89 22.74
N TYR A 53 8.47 1.49 21.69
CA TYR A 53 9.72 0.73 21.83
C TYR A 53 10.80 1.49 22.62
N ILE A 54 11.01 2.78 22.33
CA ILE A 54 11.98 3.63 23.04
C ILE A 54 11.60 3.80 24.52
N ASN A 55 10.30 3.73 24.86
CA ASN A 55 9.81 3.78 26.24
C ASN A 55 9.73 2.39 26.91
N GLY A 56 10.36 1.36 26.32
CA GLY A 56 10.47 0.02 26.91
C GLY A 56 9.24 -0.87 26.72
N ILE A 57 8.31 -0.50 25.82
CA ILE A 57 7.15 -1.33 25.51
C ILE A 57 7.57 -2.43 24.52
N GLU A 58 7.33 -3.67 24.91
CA GLU A 58 7.65 -4.83 24.09
C GLU A 58 6.44 -5.20 23.21
N TYR A 59 6.61 -5.00 21.90
CA TYR A 59 5.66 -5.53 20.92
C TYR A 59 6.07 -6.95 20.51
N PRO A 60 5.10 -7.86 20.29
CA PRO A 60 5.39 -9.13 19.65
C PRO A 60 6.09 -8.95 18.30
N GLY A 61 7.03 -9.84 17.98
CA GLY A 61 7.84 -9.74 16.76
C GLY A 61 7.00 -9.61 15.47
N TYR A 62 5.86 -10.30 15.39
CA TYR A 62 4.98 -10.22 14.22
C TYR A 62 4.32 -8.85 14.04
N ALA A 63 4.17 -8.04 15.08
CA ALA A 63 3.51 -6.73 14.99
C ALA A 63 4.37 -5.73 14.19
N TRP A 64 5.69 -5.93 14.16
CA TRP A 64 6.62 -5.15 13.33
C TRP A 64 6.41 -5.37 11.82
N ASN A 65 5.70 -6.43 11.43
CA ASN A 65 5.28 -6.59 10.04
C ASN A 65 4.30 -5.50 9.59
N ILE A 66 3.62 -4.80 10.52
CA ILE A 66 2.77 -3.67 10.17
C ILE A 66 3.60 -2.53 9.54
N PRO A 67 4.56 -1.90 10.22
CA PRO A 67 5.39 -0.86 9.61
C PRO A 67 6.20 -1.35 8.40
N VAL A 68 6.69 -2.60 8.42
CA VAL A 68 7.43 -3.18 7.28
C VAL A 68 6.54 -3.33 6.04
N GLY A 69 5.35 -3.92 6.19
CA GLY A 69 4.39 -4.07 5.10
C GLY A 69 3.93 -2.72 4.57
N THR A 70 3.65 -1.75 5.46
CA THR A 70 3.32 -0.38 5.06
C THR A 70 4.46 0.30 4.29
N PHE A 71 5.72 0.13 4.71
CA PHE A 71 6.87 0.68 3.99
C PHE A 71 6.96 0.11 2.56
N ILE A 72 6.91 -1.21 2.42
CA ILE A 72 6.96 -1.89 1.12
C ILE A 72 5.82 -1.39 0.22
N PHE A 73 4.60 -1.35 0.75
CA PHE A 73 3.41 -0.88 0.05
C PHE A 73 3.54 0.58 -0.41
N THR A 74 3.89 1.49 0.51
CA THR A 74 4.01 2.92 0.21
C THR A 74 5.12 3.21 -0.79
N ALA A 75 6.27 2.55 -0.67
CA ALA A 75 7.36 2.69 -1.62
C ALA A 75 6.93 2.23 -3.02
N ALA A 76 6.27 1.06 -3.11
CA ALA A 76 5.82 0.53 -4.38
C ALA A 76 4.73 1.40 -5.04
N ILE A 77 3.78 1.93 -4.28
CA ILE A 77 2.79 2.91 -4.77
C ILE A 77 3.47 4.18 -5.29
N ALA A 78 4.51 4.67 -4.60
CA ALA A 78 5.21 5.88 -5.03
C ALA A 78 5.86 5.71 -6.41
N PHE A 79 6.34 4.51 -6.73
CA PHE A 79 6.81 4.16 -8.07
C PHE A 79 5.64 4.02 -9.04
N ASP A 80 4.67 3.16 -8.75
CA ASP A 80 3.51 2.89 -9.61
C ASP A 80 2.79 4.19 -10.05
N THR A 81 2.58 5.11 -9.10
CA THR A 81 1.92 6.39 -9.37
C THR A 81 2.62 7.19 -10.48
N ILE A 82 3.94 7.07 -10.65
CA ILE A 82 4.66 7.71 -11.76
C ILE A 82 4.16 7.21 -13.12
N GLY A 83 3.98 5.90 -13.29
CA GLY A 83 3.45 5.32 -14.52
C GLY A 83 2.00 5.72 -14.78
N HIS A 84 1.17 5.66 -13.74
CA HIS A 84 -0.22 6.09 -13.77
C HIS A 84 -0.40 7.56 -14.18
N ARG A 85 0.56 8.42 -13.83
CA ARG A 85 0.59 9.83 -14.21
C ARG A 85 1.39 10.14 -15.47
N THR A 86 1.89 9.13 -16.19
CA THR A 86 2.62 9.33 -17.45
C THR A 86 2.09 8.44 -18.55
N VAL A 87 2.45 7.15 -18.54
CA VAL A 87 2.25 6.22 -19.66
C VAL A 87 0.87 5.56 -19.63
N TYR A 88 0.26 5.40 -18.46
CA TYR A 88 -0.96 4.60 -18.30
C TYR A 88 -2.24 5.42 -18.11
N LYS A 89 -2.19 6.75 -18.34
CA LYS A 89 -3.34 7.66 -18.12
C LYS A 89 -4.63 7.21 -18.82
N GLU A 90 -4.51 6.71 -20.05
CA GLU A 90 -5.67 6.27 -20.85
C GLU A 90 -6.20 4.89 -20.45
N ALA A 91 -5.34 4.00 -19.96
CA ALA A 91 -5.75 2.67 -19.49
C ALA A 91 -6.60 2.78 -18.22
N LEU A 92 -6.20 3.66 -17.29
CA LEU A 92 -6.91 3.92 -16.04
C LEU A 92 -8.35 4.41 -16.23
N GLN A 93 -8.63 5.11 -17.34
CA GLN A 93 -9.97 5.63 -17.64
C GLN A 93 -10.98 4.51 -18.00
N ARG A 94 -10.53 3.27 -18.22
CA ARG A 94 -11.37 2.14 -18.68
C ARG A 94 -11.90 1.23 -17.56
N GLY A 95 -11.90 1.69 -16.31
CA GLY A 95 -12.52 1.00 -15.17
C GLY A 95 -11.56 0.57 -14.08
N GLU A 96 -10.27 0.48 -14.37
CA GLU A 96 -9.19 0.22 -13.38
C GLU A 96 -9.23 1.25 -12.24
N ALA A 97 -9.48 2.52 -12.56
CA ALA A 97 -9.62 3.56 -11.55
C ALA A 97 -10.72 3.24 -10.51
N LEU A 98 -11.83 2.61 -10.91
CA LEU A 98 -12.88 2.23 -9.96
C LEU A 98 -12.41 1.09 -9.04
N VAL A 99 -11.74 0.08 -9.59
CA VAL A 99 -11.17 -1.03 -8.83
C VAL A 99 -10.14 -0.52 -7.83
N HIS A 100 -9.27 0.41 -8.23
CA HIS A 100 -8.31 1.07 -7.34
C HIS A 100 -9.03 1.76 -6.19
N HIS A 101 -10.01 2.63 -6.48
CA HIS A 101 -10.72 3.37 -5.44
C HIS A 101 -11.45 2.45 -4.45
N ILE A 102 -12.06 1.35 -4.92
CA ILE A 102 -12.72 0.37 -4.04
C ILE A 102 -11.69 -0.34 -3.17
N THR A 103 -10.56 -0.79 -3.75
CA THR A 103 -9.47 -1.44 -3.00
C THR A 103 -8.94 -0.53 -1.90
N ILE A 104 -8.69 0.73 -2.24
CA ILE A 104 -8.23 1.77 -1.32
C ILE A 104 -9.25 2.00 -0.20
N ALA A 105 -10.52 2.19 -0.57
CA ALA A 105 -11.58 2.44 0.40
C ALA A 105 -11.73 1.26 1.38
N ALA A 106 -11.72 0.03 0.87
CA ALA A 106 -11.77 -1.18 1.69
C ALA A 106 -10.54 -1.30 2.59
N GLY A 107 -9.34 -1.09 2.05
CA GLY A 107 -8.08 -1.14 2.80
C GLY A 107 -8.03 -0.11 3.93
N ILE A 108 -8.25 1.18 3.65
CA ILE A 108 -8.25 2.23 4.66
C ILE A 108 -9.35 1.97 5.71
N SER A 109 -10.57 1.67 5.27
CA SER A 109 -11.69 1.44 6.18
C SER A 109 -11.46 0.22 7.06
N SER A 110 -10.77 -0.82 6.56
CA SER A 110 -10.43 -2.00 7.36
C SER A 110 -9.49 -1.66 8.50
N VAL A 111 -8.46 -0.84 8.27
CA VAL A 111 -7.51 -0.41 9.31
C VAL A 111 -8.21 0.51 10.32
N LEU A 112 -9.04 1.45 9.85
CA LEU A 112 -9.86 2.28 10.75
C LEU A 112 -10.81 1.43 11.59
N ALA A 113 -11.44 0.42 10.99
CA ALA A 113 -12.31 -0.50 11.69
C ALA A 113 -11.55 -1.30 12.76
N LEU A 114 -10.32 -1.74 12.46
CA LEU A 114 -9.43 -2.39 13.42
C LEU A 114 -9.03 -1.45 14.57
N CYS A 115 -8.69 -0.20 14.29
CA CYS A 115 -8.44 0.80 15.34
C CYS A 115 -9.67 0.98 16.25
N LEU A 116 -10.87 1.10 15.67
CA LEU A 116 -12.13 1.19 16.43
C LEU A 116 -12.45 -0.10 17.21
N ALA A 117 -11.96 -1.24 16.73
CA ALA A 117 -12.09 -2.53 17.41
C ALA A 117 -11.27 -2.61 18.71
N TYR A 118 -10.34 -1.69 18.95
CA TYR A 118 -9.65 -1.58 20.24
C TYR A 118 -10.64 -1.30 21.38
N GLU A 119 -11.59 -0.38 21.18
CA GLU A 119 -12.63 -0.05 22.17
C GLU A 119 -13.90 -0.92 22.00
N ASN A 120 -14.24 -1.29 20.76
CA ASN A 120 -15.50 -1.98 20.43
C ASN A 120 -15.26 -3.32 19.69
N PRO A 121 -14.52 -4.28 20.28
CA PRO A 121 -14.04 -5.46 19.57
C PRO A 121 -15.17 -6.37 19.07
N SER A 122 -16.24 -6.55 19.87
CA SER A 122 -17.35 -7.44 19.52
C SER A 122 -18.12 -6.99 18.28
N PHE A 123 -18.35 -5.68 18.15
CA PHE A 123 -19.06 -5.09 17.02
C PHE A 123 -18.13 -4.95 15.80
N MET A 124 -16.94 -4.39 15.98
CA MET A 124 -16.06 -4.01 14.87
C MET A 124 -15.34 -5.19 14.21
N LYS A 125 -15.26 -6.36 14.88
CA LYS A 125 -14.63 -7.56 14.32
C LYS A 125 -15.20 -7.96 12.95
N ILE A 126 -16.52 -8.00 12.82
CA ILE A 126 -17.17 -8.47 11.58
C ILE A 126 -16.98 -7.44 10.44
N PRO A 127 -17.29 -6.14 10.62
CA PRO A 127 -17.01 -5.13 9.61
C PRO A 127 -15.54 -5.10 9.18
N ALA A 128 -14.60 -5.16 10.14
CA ALA A 128 -13.17 -5.19 9.84
C ALA A 128 -12.82 -6.39 8.95
N LEU A 129 -13.25 -7.60 9.33
CA LEU A 129 -12.98 -8.82 8.55
C LEU A 129 -13.53 -8.74 7.12
N VAL A 130 -14.76 -8.23 6.95
CA VAL A 130 -15.37 -8.08 5.62
C VAL A 130 -14.57 -7.09 4.77
N LEU A 131 -14.15 -5.97 5.34
CA LEU A 131 -13.36 -4.97 4.62
C LEU A 131 -11.96 -5.49 4.27
N ILE A 132 -11.31 -6.25 5.15
CA ILE A 132 -10.04 -6.95 4.86
C ILE A 132 -10.23 -7.92 3.70
N PHE A 133 -11.28 -8.73 3.75
CA PHE A 133 -11.54 -9.70 2.70
C PHE A 133 -11.77 -9.01 1.35
N LEU A 134 -12.58 -7.95 1.34
CA LEU A 134 -12.82 -7.17 0.12
C LEU A 134 -11.55 -6.50 -0.38
N SER A 135 -10.71 -5.92 0.49
CA SER A 135 -9.46 -5.30 0.07
C SER A 135 -8.54 -6.31 -0.62
N ILE A 136 -8.44 -7.54 -0.11
CA ILE A 136 -7.66 -8.61 -0.71
C ILE A 136 -8.25 -9.02 -2.06
N VAL A 137 -9.56 -9.27 -2.13
CA VAL A 137 -10.23 -9.67 -3.38
C VAL A 137 -10.02 -8.62 -4.46
N TYR A 138 -10.27 -7.35 -4.17
CA TYR A 138 -10.09 -6.29 -5.17
C TYR A 138 -8.61 -6.06 -5.51
N SER A 139 -7.67 -6.28 -4.59
CA SER A 139 -6.23 -6.26 -4.92
C SER A 139 -5.85 -7.38 -5.91
N LEU A 140 -6.46 -8.55 -5.82
CA LEU A 140 -6.23 -9.64 -6.77
C LEU A 140 -6.86 -9.37 -8.13
N VAL A 141 -8.05 -8.77 -8.15
CA VAL A 141 -8.69 -8.31 -9.40
C VAL A 141 -7.80 -7.27 -10.07
N ASP A 142 -7.32 -6.31 -9.29
CA ASP A 142 -6.41 -5.26 -9.75
C ASP A 142 -5.14 -5.87 -10.37
N GLU A 143 -4.44 -6.72 -9.61
CA GLU A 143 -3.26 -7.45 -10.08
C GLU A 143 -3.53 -8.17 -11.42
N GLY A 144 -4.69 -8.84 -11.55
CA GLY A 144 -5.11 -9.48 -12.80
C GLY A 144 -5.26 -8.52 -13.99
N MET A 145 -5.76 -7.30 -13.76
CA MET A 145 -5.85 -6.26 -14.79
C MET A 145 -4.46 -5.79 -15.24
N HIS A 146 -3.53 -5.62 -14.30
CA HIS A 146 -2.14 -5.26 -14.60
C HIS A 146 -1.41 -6.35 -15.38
N TRP A 147 -1.55 -7.62 -14.99
CA TRP A 147 -1.02 -8.74 -15.77
C TRP A 147 -1.62 -8.82 -17.16
N HIS A 148 -2.92 -8.61 -17.30
CA HIS A 148 -3.56 -8.56 -18.62
C HIS A 148 -2.98 -7.43 -19.48
N ARG A 149 -2.75 -6.25 -18.90
CA ARG A 149 -2.10 -5.12 -19.59
C ARG A 149 -0.67 -5.47 -20.01
N TYR A 150 0.08 -6.14 -19.16
CA TYR A 150 1.44 -6.59 -19.44
C TYR A 150 1.49 -7.58 -20.61
N PHE A 151 0.64 -8.60 -20.61
CA PHE A 151 0.58 -9.58 -21.71
C PHE A 151 0.07 -8.98 -23.03
N THR A 152 -0.71 -7.89 -22.97
CA THR A 152 -1.16 -7.17 -24.16
C THR A 152 -0.20 -6.04 -24.60
N GLN A 153 1.03 -6.03 -24.08
CA GLN A 153 2.12 -5.09 -24.40
C GLN A 153 1.78 -3.61 -24.16
N LYS A 154 0.97 -3.35 -23.13
CA LYS A 154 0.56 -1.99 -22.75
C LYS A 154 1.14 -1.54 -21.40
N SER A 155 2.01 -2.35 -20.82
CA SER A 155 2.64 -2.18 -19.51
C SER A 155 4.11 -2.60 -19.59
N ASP A 156 4.95 -2.13 -18.67
CA ASP A 156 6.36 -2.49 -18.59
C ASP A 156 6.68 -3.30 -17.33
N ARG A 157 7.87 -3.92 -17.30
CA ARG A 157 8.28 -4.78 -16.19
C ARG A 157 8.40 -4.03 -14.86
N VAL A 158 8.66 -2.73 -14.88
CA VAL A 158 8.81 -1.93 -13.66
C VAL A 158 7.46 -1.79 -12.97
N GLU A 159 6.41 -1.52 -13.74
CA GLU A 159 5.03 -1.50 -13.25
C GLU A 159 4.63 -2.84 -12.59
N MET A 160 4.94 -3.97 -13.24
CA MET A 160 4.60 -5.29 -12.68
C MET A 160 5.34 -5.58 -11.37
N TRP A 161 6.60 -5.16 -11.25
CA TRP A 161 7.33 -5.27 -9.99
C TRP A 161 6.76 -4.36 -8.90
N SER A 162 6.33 -3.13 -9.23
CA SER A 162 5.62 -2.30 -8.24
C SER A 162 4.32 -2.96 -7.79
N HIS A 163 3.52 -3.52 -8.70
CA HIS A 163 2.28 -4.21 -8.35
C HIS A 163 2.50 -5.43 -7.47
N PHE A 164 3.50 -6.24 -7.80
CA PHE A 164 3.93 -7.35 -6.93
C PHE A 164 4.24 -6.88 -5.51
N PHE A 165 5.03 -5.81 -5.35
CA PHE A 165 5.37 -5.29 -4.02
C PHE A 165 4.19 -4.60 -3.33
N ILE A 166 3.27 -3.98 -4.07
CA ILE A 166 2.00 -3.46 -3.53
C ILE A 166 1.21 -4.62 -2.90
N LEU A 167 1.01 -5.72 -3.63
CA LEU A 167 0.28 -6.87 -3.12
C LEU A 167 0.98 -7.51 -1.92
N VAL A 168 2.29 -7.72 -1.99
CA VAL A 168 3.09 -8.29 -0.88
C VAL A 168 3.00 -7.39 0.37
N GLY A 169 3.24 -6.09 0.21
CA GLY A 169 3.19 -5.13 1.31
C GLY A 169 1.80 -5.09 1.95
N HIS A 170 0.74 -5.07 1.13
CA HIS A 170 -0.64 -5.11 1.60
C HIS A 170 -0.94 -6.38 2.41
N LEU A 171 -0.58 -7.57 1.91
CA LEU A 171 -0.85 -8.83 2.59
C LEU A 171 -0.09 -8.98 3.91
N ILE A 172 1.18 -8.59 3.94
CA ILE A 172 1.99 -8.55 5.17
C ILE A 172 1.35 -7.62 6.19
N MET A 173 1.04 -6.39 5.78
CA MET A 173 0.46 -5.37 6.64
C MET A 173 -0.90 -5.81 7.20
N ILE A 174 -1.83 -6.26 6.35
CA ILE A 174 -3.21 -6.52 6.78
C ILE A 174 -3.31 -7.79 7.64
N THR A 175 -2.48 -8.79 7.34
CA THR A 175 -2.42 -10.02 8.14
C THR A 175 -1.84 -9.73 9.52
N ALA A 176 -0.77 -8.93 9.59
CA ALA A 176 -0.18 -8.52 10.87
C ALA A 176 -1.17 -7.69 11.72
N TRP A 177 -1.90 -6.77 11.09
CA TRP A 177 -2.98 -6.00 11.73
C TRP A 177 -4.08 -6.89 12.31
N TRP A 178 -4.56 -7.85 11.52
CA TRP A 178 -5.57 -8.80 11.97
C TRP A 178 -5.08 -9.69 13.11
N THR A 179 -3.86 -10.21 13.01
CA THR A 179 -3.26 -11.01 14.09
C THR A 179 -3.09 -10.18 15.36
N TRP A 180 -2.62 -8.94 15.25
CA TRP A 180 -2.48 -8.07 16.42
C TRP A 180 -3.81 -7.79 17.11
N PHE A 181 -4.89 -7.62 16.34
CA PHE A 181 -6.25 -7.53 16.87
C PHE A 181 -6.69 -8.79 17.61
N VAL A 182 -6.53 -9.97 16.99
CA VAL A 182 -6.97 -11.25 17.57
C VAL A 182 -6.23 -11.56 18.88
N GLU A 183 -4.95 -11.18 18.97
CA GLU A 183 -4.13 -11.33 20.17
C GLU A 183 -4.39 -10.24 21.23
N GLY A 184 -5.36 -9.35 21.00
CA GLY A 184 -5.78 -8.35 21.99
C GLY A 184 -4.92 -7.08 22.02
N TYR A 185 -4.24 -6.75 20.92
CA TYR A 185 -3.42 -5.55 20.76
C TYR A 185 -2.34 -5.36 21.86
N PRO A 186 -1.49 -6.36 22.15
CA PRO A 186 -0.42 -6.23 23.12
C PRO A 186 0.48 -5.01 22.81
N GLY A 187 0.75 -4.21 23.84
CA GLY A 187 1.56 -3.00 23.79
C GLY A 187 0.79 -1.71 23.43
N VAL A 188 -0.43 -1.79 22.87
CA VAL A 188 -1.16 -0.58 22.47
C VAL A 188 -1.54 0.29 23.67
N LYS A 189 -2.09 -0.31 24.72
CA LYS A 189 -2.53 0.43 25.92
C LYS A 189 -1.37 1.17 26.58
N GLU A 190 -0.23 0.50 26.69
CA GLU A 190 1.00 1.03 27.26
C GLU A 190 1.55 2.17 26.40
N THR A 191 1.53 2.00 25.07
CA THR A 191 1.96 3.05 24.13
C THR A 191 1.08 4.29 24.23
N LEU A 192 -0.24 4.11 24.33
CA LEU A 192 -1.16 5.23 24.52
C LEU A 192 -0.97 5.93 25.86
N ALA A 193 -0.46 5.25 26.88
CA ALA A 193 -0.18 5.87 28.17
C ALA A 193 1.04 6.80 28.12
N VAL A 194 2.03 6.53 27.27
CA VAL A 194 3.22 7.39 27.10
C VAL A 194 3.02 8.53 26.10
N LEU A 195 2.00 8.42 25.24
CA LEU A 195 1.62 9.46 24.26
C LEU A 195 0.68 10.53 24.82
N LYS A 196 0.14 10.33 26.03
CA LYS A 196 -0.72 11.28 26.76
C LYS A 196 0.11 12.27 27.55
#